data_AF-A0A497GDA1-F1
#
_entry.id   AF-A0A497GDA1-F1
#
_cell.length_a   1.000
_cell.length_b   1.000
_cell.length_c   1.000
_cell.angle_alpha   90.00
_cell.angle_beta   90.00
_cell.angle_gamma   90.00
#
_symmetry.space_group_name_H-M   'P 1'
#
loop_
_entity.id
_entity.type
_entity.pdbx_description
1 polymer ?
#
loop_
_entity_poly.entity_id
_entity_poly.type
_entity_poly.pdbx_seq_one_letter_code
_entity_poly.pdbx_strand_id
1 'polypeptide(L)'
;MLIIKLKYFCTKIILGEKMRGNSSFISNYDVQDWASCFHALMMKSYEKKLRFAKSLNDLMLKSLIIAIAMEHRKIAEVVKTLYHIEKEVDIYSKECKERIGSSILDNIREAITTLQDILGKREKSNEDIKKLILALRRLHDINRGVLSVLSEFSDPIRSKILAFLAEDFASYYDLVEKYLIEVLRKSG
;
A
#
# COMPACT_ATOMS: atom_id res chain seq x y z
N MET A 1 16.19 11.48 -18.83
CA MET A 1 15.31 10.69 -19.73
C MET A 1 14.69 9.45 -19.07
N LEU A 2 15.32 8.82 -18.06
CA LEU A 2 14.78 7.69 -17.28
C LEU A 2 13.52 8.05 -16.44
N ILE A 3 13.50 9.22 -15.82
CA ILE A 3 12.43 9.69 -14.92
C ILE A 3 11.08 9.86 -15.64
N ILE A 4 11.11 10.20 -16.94
CA ILE A 4 9.90 10.40 -17.76
C ILE A 4 9.22 9.05 -18.10
N LYS A 5 10.00 7.96 -18.21
CA LYS A 5 9.48 6.62 -18.54
C LYS A 5 8.87 5.90 -17.33
N LEU A 6 9.43 6.11 -16.14
CA LEU A 6 8.89 5.61 -14.86
C LEU A 6 7.55 6.28 -14.48
N LYS A 7 7.42 7.58 -14.74
CA LYS A 7 6.16 8.31 -14.58
C LYS A 7 5.06 7.72 -15.48
N TYR A 8 5.42 7.31 -16.70
CA TYR A 8 4.54 6.61 -17.63
C TYR A 8 4.12 5.21 -17.13
N PHE A 9 5.05 4.48 -16.50
CA PHE A 9 4.84 3.12 -16.00
C PHE A 9 3.81 3.07 -14.85
N CYS A 10 3.97 3.91 -13.83
CA CYS A 10 3.01 4.01 -12.73
C CYS A 10 1.64 4.55 -13.19
N THR A 11 1.63 5.48 -14.16
CA THR A 11 0.37 6.03 -14.69
C THR A 11 -0.42 4.97 -15.48
N LYS A 12 0.23 4.12 -16.27
CA LYS A 12 -0.45 3.05 -17.04
C LYS A 12 -0.97 1.91 -16.16
N ILE A 13 -0.27 1.58 -15.07
CA ILE A 13 -0.73 0.59 -14.08
C ILE A 13 -1.93 1.13 -13.29
N ILE A 14 -1.90 2.41 -12.88
CA ILE A 14 -3.05 3.08 -12.23
C ILE A 14 -4.26 3.20 -13.18
N LEU A 15 -4.05 3.25 -14.49
CA LEU A 15 -5.10 3.38 -15.52
C LEU A 15 -5.54 2.04 -16.17
N GLY A 16 -4.97 0.90 -15.79
CA GLY A 16 -5.40 -0.41 -16.29
C GLY A 16 -5.04 -0.71 -17.76
N GLU A 17 -4.06 -0.04 -18.34
CA GLU A 17 -3.62 -0.29 -19.73
C GLU A 17 -2.62 -1.45 -19.82
N LYS A 18 -2.94 -2.51 -20.59
CA LYS A 18 -1.99 -3.60 -20.91
C LYS A 18 -0.81 -3.06 -21.74
N MET A 19 0.42 -3.20 -21.23
CA MET A 19 1.62 -2.82 -21.96
C MET A 19 2.08 -3.92 -22.93
N ARG A 20 2.19 -3.58 -24.23
CA ARG A 20 3.08 -4.25 -25.18
C ARG A 20 4.27 -3.33 -25.46
N GLY A 21 5.49 -3.80 -25.19
CA GLY A 21 6.72 -3.29 -25.82
C GLY A 21 7.74 -2.59 -24.92
N ASN A 22 8.98 -3.12 -24.99
CA ASN A 22 10.29 -2.59 -24.56
C ASN A 22 10.71 -2.75 -23.09
N SER A 23 11.09 -3.99 -22.77
CA SER A 23 11.80 -4.47 -21.58
C SER A 23 13.31 -4.19 -21.64
N SER A 24 13.75 -2.93 -21.62
CA SER A 24 15.17 -2.61 -21.48
C SER A 24 15.46 -1.61 -20.35
N PHE A 25 16.24 -2.09 -19.37
CA PHE A 25 16.90 -1.39 -18.27
C PHE A 25 16.08 -1.01 -17.02
N ILE A 26 15.62 -2.02 -16.26
CA ILE A 26 15.61 -1.92 -14.79
C ILE A 26 16.70 -2.87 -14.30
N SER A 27 17.72 -2.36 -13.59
CA SER A 27 18.79 -3.23 -13.07
C SER A 27 18.29 -4.01 -11.85
N ASN A 28 18.84 -5.19 -11.58
CA ASN A 28 18.50 -5.96 -10.37
C ASN A 28 18.71 -5.15 -9.08
N TYR A 29 19.66 -4.19 -9.08
CA TYR A 29 19.89 -3.27 -7.96
C TYR A 29 18.71 -2.32 -7.73
N ASP A 30 18.06 -1.85 -8.80
CA ASP A 30 16.89 -0.98 -8.67
C ASP A 30 15.69 -1.71 -8.04
N VAL A 31 15.52 -3.00 -8.32
CA VAL A 31 14.43 -3.83 -7.76
C VAL A 31 14.66 -4.10 -6.27
N GLN A 32 15.91 -4.33 -5.87
CA GLN A 32 16.30 -4.53 -4.47
C GLN A 32 16.06 -3.28 -3.62
N ASP A 33 16.42 -2.10 -4.12
CA ASP A 33 16.17 -0.83 -3.45
C ASP A 33 14.66 -0.56 -3.33
N TRP A 34 13.90 -0.86 -4.39
CA TRP A 34 12.44 -0.76 -4.38
C TRP A 34 11.80 -1.67 -3.33
N ALA A 35 12.22 -2.93 -3.28
CA ALA A 35 11.76 -3.88 -2.27
C ALA A 35 12.10 -3.39 -0.85
N SER A 36 13.29 -2.82 -0.66
CA SER A 36 13.73 -2.26 0.62
C SER A 36 12.86 -1.08 1.06
N CYS A 37 12.62 -0.13 0.16
CA CYS A 37 11.75 1.01 0.44
C CYS A 37 10.29 0.60 0.65
N PHE A 38 9.78 -0.36 -0.12
CA PHE A 38 8.43 -0.88 0.06
C PHE A 38 8.27 -1.64 1.39
N HIS A 39 9.24 -2.47 1.76
CA HIS A 39 9.31 -3.09 3.08
C HIS A 39 9.23 -2.04 4.20
N ALA A 40 10.06 -0.99 4.13
CA ALA A 40 10.04 0.09 5.11
C ALA A 40 8.68 0.82 5.16
N LEU A 41 8.05 1.05 4.00
CA LEU A 41 6.71 1.63 3.92
C LEU A 41 5.68 0.78 4.65
N MET A 42 5.68 -0.53 4.39
CA MET A 42 4.71 -1.46 4.96
C MET A 42 4.88 -1.62 6.46
N MET A 43 6.13 -1.70 6.96
CA MET A 43 6.42 -1.67 8.40
C MET A 43 5.97 -0.36 9.06
N LYS A 44 6.25 0.78 8.42
CA LYS A 44 5.78 2.08 8.95
C LYS A 44 4.26 2.15 9.01
N SER A 45 3.61 1.63 7.98
CA SER A 45 2.16 1.57 7.87
C SER A 45 1.54 0.68 8.96
N TYR A 46 2.16 -0.47 9.26
CA TYR A 46 1.81 -1.34 10.37
C TYR A 46 1.88 -0.60 11.72
N GLU A 47 3.02 0.02 12.04
CA GLU A 47 3.22 0.75 13.30
C GLU A 47 2.21 1.89 13.50
N LYS A 48 1.93 2.63 12.42
CA LYS A 48 0.98 3.75 12.44
C LYS A 48 -0.44 3.25 12.68
N LYS A 49 -0.85 2.16 12.02
CA LYS A 49 -2.18 1.54 12.22
C LYS A 49 -2.33 0.99 13.63
N LEU A 50 -1.32 0.32 14.18
CA LEU A 50 -1.38 -0.14 15.58
C LEU A 50 -1.50 1.00 16.59
N ARG A 51 -0.75 2.09 16.40
CA ARG A 51 -0.88 3.28 17.25
C ARG A 51 -2.27 3.90 17.15
N PHE A 52 -2.79 4.03 15.93
CA PHE A 52 -4.14 4.54 15.71
C PHE A 52 -5.20 3.62 16.36
N ALA A 53 -5.10 2.31 16.20
CA ALA A 53 -6.01 1.35 16.83
C ALA A 53 -6.06 1.49 18.37
N LYS A 54 -4.93 1.78 19.02
CA LYS A 54 -4.89 2.02 20.47
C LYS A 54 -5.73 3.23 20.91
N SER A 55 -5.88 4.24 20.05
CA SER A 55 -6.69 5.43 20.33
C SER A 55 -8.19 5.24 20.07
N LEU A 56 -8.61 4.11 19.49
CA LEU A 56 -10.01 3.85 19.17
C LEU A 56 -10.78 3.30 20.38
N ASN A 57 -11.99 3.82 20.61
CA ASN A 57 -12.91 3.28 21.61
C ASN A 57 -13.79 2.16 21.04
N ASP A 58 -14.16 2.27 19.76
CA ASP A 58 -14.94 1.26 19.05
C ASP A 58 -14.11 -0.03 18.87
N LEU A 59 -14.54 -1.12 19.51
CA LEU A 59 -13.85 -2.41 19.50
C LEU A 59 -13.87 -3.08 18.13
N MET A 60 -14.94 -2.88 17.35
CA MET A 60 -15.06 -3.47 16.01
C MET A 60 -14.12 -2.77 15.05
N LEU A 61 -14.14 -1.43 15.04
CA LEU A 61 -13.22 -0.64 14.23
C LEU A 61 -11.77 -0.90 14.64
N LYS A 62 -11.48 -0.96 15.96
CA LYS A 62 -10.15 -1.31 16.48
C LYS A 62 -9.67 -2.66 15.95
N SER A 63 -10.52 -3.68 16.00
CA SER A 63 -10.19 -5.03 15.52
C SER A 63 -9.89 -5.05 14.03
N LEU A 64 -10.69 -4.34 13.21
CA LEU A 64 -10.45 -4.21 11.77
C LEU A 64 -9.12 -3.50 11.48
N ILE A 65 -8.82 -2.39 12.15
CA ILE A 65 -7.55 -1.67 11.95
C ILE A 65 -6.35 -2.54 12.36
N ILE A 66 -6.46 -3.33 13.44
CA ILE A 66 -5.41 -4.28 13.85
C ILE A 66 -5.23 -5.35 12.77
N ALA A 67 -6.30 -5.92 12.23
CA ALA A 67 -6.22 -6.92 11.17
C ALA A 67 -5.48 -6.38 9.94
N ILE A 68 -5.83 -5.17 9.48
CA ILE A 68 -5.14 -4.51 8.35
C ILE A 68 -3.67 -4.24 8.68
N ALA A 69 -3.37 -3.85 9.92
CA ALA A 69 -1.98 -3.65 10.35
C ALA A 69 -1.18 -4.95 10.22
N MET A 70 -1.73 -6.07 10.72
CA MET A 70 -1.08 -7.38 10.66
C MET A 70 -0.87 -7.84 9.22
N GLU A 71 -1.82 -7.55 8.32
CA GLU A 71 -1.67 -7.81 6.90
C GLU A 71 -0.49 -7.05 6.29
N HIS A 72 -0.32 -5.77 6.66
CA HIS A 72 0.82 -4.98 6.20
C HIS A 72 2.15 -5.53 6.71
N ARG A 73 2.19 -6.02 7.97
CA ARG A 73 3.36 -6.70 8.52
C ARG A 73 3.66 -8.00 7.77
N LYS A 74 2.64 -8.83 7.50
CA LYS A 74 2.79 -10.07 6.73
C LYS A 74 3.48 -9.79 5.40
N ILE A 75 2.99 -8.82 4.63
CA ILE A 75 3.58 -8.41 3.35
C ILE A 75 5.04 -7.97 3.54
N ALA A 76 5.31 -7.12 4.53
CA ALA A 76 6.66 -6.63 4.80
C ALA A 76 7.63 -7.78 5.08
N GLU A 77 7.28 -8.71 5.97
CA GLU A 77 8.15 -9.84 6.34
C GLU A 77 8.42 -10.78 5.16
N VAL A 78 7.41 -11.03 4.31
CA VAL A 78 7.64 -11.85 3.11
C VAL A 78 8.56 -11.13 2.13
N VAL A 79 8.34 -9.83 1.86
CA VAL A 79 9.23 -9.04 0.99
C VAL A 79 10.65 -9.00 1.54
N LYS A 80 10.82 -8.78 2.85
CA LYS A 80 12.11 -8.84 3.53
C LYS A 80 12.82 -10.16 3.30
N THR A 81 12.09 -11.27 3.42
CA THR A 81 12.63 -12.62 3.24
C THR A 81 13.03 -12.87 1.78
N LEU A 82 12.17 -12.54 0.82
CA LEU A 82 12.45 -12.77 -0.61
C LEU A 82 13.67 -11.99 -1.11
N TYR A 83 13.88 -10.78 -0.58
CA TYR A 83 14.96 -9.89 -1.01
C TYR A 83 16.13 -9.86 -0.03
N HIS A 84 16.14 -10.63 1.06
CA HIS A 84 17.22 -10.60 2.06
C HIS A 84 17.52 -9.17 2.57
N ILE A 85 16.48 -8.42 2.93
CA ILE A 85 16.63 -7.02 3.37
C ILE A 85 17.17 -7.02 4.81
N GLU A 86 18.47 -6.75 4.95
CA GLU A 86 19.15 -6.69 6.24
C GLU A 86 19.17 -5.29 6.86
N LYS A 87 19.28 -4.26 6.01
CA LYS A 87 19.38 -2.87 6.46
C LYS A 87 18.02 -2.19 6.43
N GLU A 88 17.62 -1.62 7.57
CA GLU A 88 16.47 -0.73 7.61
C GLU A 88 16.75 0.56 6.84
N VAL A 89 15.82 0.93 5.96
CA VAL A 89 15.87 2.17 5.18
C VAL A 89 14.83 3.16 5.70
N ASP A 90 15.19 4.44 5.74
CA ASP A 90 14.22 5.49 6.06
C ASP A 90 13.30 5.75 4.85
N ILE A 91 12.01 5.49 5.04
CA ILE A 91 10.97 5.72 4.04
C ILE A 91 10.86 7.19 3.60
N TYR A 92 11.32 8.14 4.44
CA TYR A 92 11.30 9.57 4.12
C TYR A 92 12.63 10.08 3.56
N SER A 93 13.63 9.20 3.40
CA SER A 93 14.87 9.52 2.71
C SER A 93 14.61 9.97 1.26
N LYS A 94 15.53 10.77 0.73
CA LYS A 94 15.46 11.22 -0.67
C LYS A 94 15.41 10.02 -1.63
N GLU A 95 16.21 9.00 -1.33
CA GLU A 95 16.29 7.76 -2.11
C GLU A 95 14.94 7.04 -2.17
N CYS A 96 14.30 6.75 -1.03
CA CYS A 96 13.00 6.08 -1.06
C CYS A 96 11.89 6.94 -1.68
N LYS A 97 11.95 8.27 -1.55
CA LYS A 97 11.03 9.18 -2.26
C LYS A 97 11.18 9.10 -3.77
N GLU A 98 12.40 8.98 -4.27
CA GLU A 98 12.69 8.84 -5.70
C GLU A 98 12.30 7.45 -6.23
N ARG A 99 12.52 6.40 -5.43
CA ARG A 99 12.18 5.01 -5.81
C ARG A 99 10.68 4.74 -5.80
N ILE A 100 10.00 5.02 -4.69
CA ILE A 100 8.54 4.83 -4.57
C ILE A 100 7.80 5.84 -5.44
N GLY A 101 8.39 7.00 -5.68
CA GLY A 101 7.78 8.09 -6.41
C GLY A 101 6.98 9.01 -5.48
N SER A 102 7.18 10.31 -5.67
CA SER A 102 6.53 11.34 -4.86
C SER A 102 5.01 11.27 -4.92
N SER A 103 4.43 10.88 -6.07
CA SER A 103 2.98 10.78 -6.24
C SER A 103 2.35 9.71 -5.35
N ILE A 104 3.03 8.58 -5.10
CA ILE A 104 2.54 7.55 -4.18
C ILE A 104 2.55 8.09 -2.75
N LEU A 105 3.63 8.77 -2.35
CA LEU A 105 3.72 9.38 -1.03
C LEU A 105 2.70 10.50 -0.82
N ASP A 106 2.41 11.28 -1.86
CA ASP A 106 1.39 12.33 -1.83
C ASP A 106 -0.02 11.72 -1.75
N ASN A 107 -0.31 10.64 -2.48
CA ASN A 107 -1.58 9.90 -2.34
C ASN A 107 -1.73 9.30 -0.92
N ILE A 108 -0.65 8.79 -0.34
CA ILE A 108 -0.64 8.32 1.06
C ILE A 108 -0.94 9.46 2.02
N ARG A 109 -0.35 10.63 1.83
CA ARG A 109 -0.63 11.82 2.66
C ARG A 109 -2.07 12.27 2.51
N GLU A 110 -2.58 12.40 1.28
CA GLU A 110 -3.96 12.78 0.98
C GLU A 110 -4.96 11.84 1.66
N ALA A 111 -4.71 10.53 1.57
CA ALA A 111 -5.56 9.53 2.21
C ALA A 111 -5.50 9.60 3.75
N ILE A 112 -4.32 9.86 4.33
CA ILE A 112 -4.18 10.07 5.78
C ILE A 112 -4.95 11.31 6.22
N THR A 113 -4.80 12.43 5.51
CA THR A 113 -5.52 13.68 5.83
C THR A 113 -7.02 13.46 5.75
N THR A 114 -7.51 12.85 4.66
CA THR A 114 -8.92 12.52 4.47
C THR A 114 -9.45 11.63 5.60
N LEU A 115 -8.67 10.63 6.02
CA LEU A 115 -9.01 9.73 7.11
C LEU A 115 -9.09 10.45 8.45
N GLN A 116 -8.13 11.33 8.74
CA GLN A 116 -8.13 12.14 9.97
C GLN A 116 -9.32 13.10 10.01
N ASP A 117 -9.61 13.79 8.90
CA ASP A 117 -10.73 14.72 8.80
C ASP A 117 -12.07 14.02 9.03
N ILE A 118 -12.27 12.83 8.45
CA ILE A 118 -13.53 12.09 8.59
C ILE A 118 -13.69 11.49 9.99
N LEU A 119 -12.62 10.95 10.57
CA LEU A 119 -12.67 10.36 11.90
C LEU A 119 -12.78 11.40 13.01
N GLY A 120 -12.32 12.63 12.77
CA GLY A 120 -12.48 13.77 13.69
C GLY A 120 -13.91 14.31 13.74
N LYS A 121 -14.81 13.90 12.84
CA LYS A 121 -16.21 14.35 12.83
C LYS A 121 -17.05 13.60 13.87
N ARG A 122 -17.89 14.36 14.57
CA ARG A 122 -18.86 13.86 15.55
C ARG A 122 -19.90 12.95 14.90
N GLU A 123 -20.43 13.37 13.75
CA GLU A 123 -21.36 12.59 12.91
C GLU A 123 -20.75 12.39 11.52
N LYS A 124 -20.91 11.19 10.97
CA LYS A 124 -20.31 10.79 9.69
C LYS A 124 -21.43 10.64 8.66
N SER A 125 -21.41 11.47 7.62
CA SER A 125 -22.38 11.32 6.54
C SER A 125 -22.05 10.10 5.67
N ASN A 126 -23.03 9.58 4.93
CA ASN A 126 -22.78 8.54 3.91
C ASN A 126 -21.72 8.96 2.88
N GLU A 127 -21.63 10.27 2.58
CA GLU A 127 -20.62 10.82 1.67
C GLU A 127 -19.22 10.79 2.30
N ASP A 128 -19.11 11.04 3.61
CA ASP A 128 -17.85 10.88 4.34
C ASP A 128 -17.38 9.42 4.32
N ILE A 129 -18.28 8.48 4.60
CA ILE A 129 -17.95 7.04 4.53
C ILE A 129 -17.47 6.69 3.12
N LYS A 130 -18.17 7.14 2.06
CA LYS A 130 -17.78 6.89 0.68
C LYS A 130 -16.40 7.46 0.34
N LYS A 131 -16.10 8.69 0.76
CA LYS A 131 -14.78 9.31 0.57
C LYS A 131 -13.67 8.53 1.26
N LEU A 132 -13.90 8.07 2.49
CA LEU A 132 -12.95 7.25 3.22
C LEU A 132 -12.66 5.92 2.50
N ILE A 133 -13.71 5.24 2.05
CA ILE A 133 -13.56 3.96 1.32
C ILE A 133 -12.79 4.16 0.01
N LEU A 134 -13.08 5.22 -0.74
CA LEU A 134 -12.33 5.54 -1.96
C LEU A 134 -10.85 5.81 -1.69
N ALA A 135 -10.54 6.58 -0.63
CA ALA A 135 -9.17 6.86 -0.24
C ALA A 135 -8.41 5.57 0.15
N LEU A 136 -9.05 4.70 0.94
CA LEU A 136 -8.47 3.42 1.35
C LEU A 136 -8.27 2.47 0.15
N ARG A 137 -9.23 2.44 -0.79
CA ARG A 137 -9.13 1.59 -1.98
C ARG A 137 -7.97 2.03 -2.87
N ARG A 138 -7.80 3.34 -3.03
CA ARG A 138 -6.64 3.89 -3.76
C ARG A 138 -5.31 3.50 -3.13
N LEU A 139 -5.20 3.51 -1.80
CA LEU A 139 -3.99 3.05 -1.10
C LEU A 139 -3.75 1.55 -1.30
N HIS A 140 -4.83 0.79 -1.23
CA HIS A 140 -4.78 -0.65 -1.47
C HIS A 140 -4.29 -0.96 -2.89
N ASP A 141 -4.87 -0.32 -3.91
CA ASP A 141 -4.49 -0.48 -5.31
C ASP A 141 -3.02 -0.12 -5.55
N ILE A 142 -2.52 0.92 -4.89
CA ILE A 142 -1.11 1.30 -4.93
C ILE A 142 -0.22 0.16 -4.39
N ASN A 143 -0.53 -0.35 -3.20
CA ASN A 143 0.25 -1.42 -2.57
C ASN A 143 0.24 -2.72 -3.41
N ARG A 144 -0.93 -3.08 -3.94
CA ARG A 144 -1.08 -4.18 -4.89
C ARG A 144 -0.24 -3.95 -6.14
N GLY A 145 -0.30 -2.74 -6.70
CA GLY A 145 0.49 -2.36 -7.87
C GLY A 145 1.99 -2.50 -7.63
N VAL A 146 2.50 -2.09 -6.46
CA VAL A 146 3.91 -2.27 -6.12
C VAL A 146 4.30 -3.75 -6.07
N LEU A 147 3.48 -4.61 -5.46
CA LEU A 147 3.71 -6.06 -5.45
C LEU A 147 3.73 -6.65 -6.86
N SER A 148 2.80 -6.24 -7.73
CA SER A 148 2.78 -6.66 -9.14
C SER A 148 4.04 -6.23 -9.89
N VAL A 149 4.51 -5.01 -9.68
CA VAL A 149 5.76 -4.54 -10.31
C VAL A 149 6.96 -5.34 -9.80
N LEU A 150 7.09 -5.54 -8.48
CA LEU A 150 8.15 -6.38 -7.92
C LEU A 150 8.10 -7.80 -8.51
N SER A 151 6.90 -8.35 -8.71
CA SER A 151 6.70 -9.65 -9.35
C SER A 151 7.21 -9.71 -10.78
N GLU A 152 6.94 -8.68 -11.60
CA GLU A 152 7.36 -8.62 -13.02
C GLU A 152 8.89 -8.60 -13.20
N PHE A 153 9.61 -8.01 -12.26
CA PHE A 153 11.07 -7.83 -12.33
C PHE A 153 11.86 -8.83 -11.47
N SER A 154 11.21 -9.88 -10.96
CA SER A 154 11.83 -10.90 -10.11
C SER A 154 12.13 -12.19 -10.85
N ASP A 155 13.01 -13.02 -10.29
CA ASP A 155 13.19 -14.39 -10.78
C ASP A 155 11.89 -15.22 -10.67
N PRO A 156 11.77 -16.34 -11.41
CA PRO A 156 10.50 -17.04 -11.55
C PRO A 156 9.84 -17.50 -10.25
N ILE A 157 10.62 -17.82 -9.21
CA ILE A 157 10.05 -18.28 -7.93
C ILE A 157 9.56 -17.06 -7.13
N ARG A 158 10.41 -16.03 -7.00
CA ARG A 158 10.03 -14.78 -6.32
C ARG A 158 8.82 -14.13 -6.99
N SER A 159 8.78 -14.12 -8.31
CA SER A 159 7.67 -13.62 -9.12
C SER A 159 6.35 -14.29 -8.72
N LYS A 160 6.29 -15.63 -8.69
CA LYS A 160 5.07 -16.36 -8.29
C LYS A 160 4.60 -16.02 -6.88
N ILE A 161 5.52 -15.87 -5.93
CA ILE A 161 5.17 -15.54 -4.53
C ILE A 161 4.63 -14.10 -4.44
N LEU A 162 5.26 -13.15 -5.14
CA LEU A 162 4.82 -11.75 -5.16
C LEU A 162 3.47 -11.57 -5.85
N ALA A 163 3.24 -12.29 -6.96
CA ALA A 163 1.94 -12.33 -7.64
C ALA A 163 0.86 -12.89 -6.71
N PHE A 164 1.14 -14.01 -6.04
CA PHE A 164 0.23 -14.57 -5.03
C PHE A 164 -0.09 -13.56 -3.92
N LEU A 165 0.92 -12.87 -3.36
CA LEU A 165 0.69 -11.83 -2.36
C LEU A 165 -0.18 -10.69 -2.87
N ALA A 166 0.00 -10.27 -4.13
CA ALA A 166 -0.81 -9.22 -4.73
C ALA A 166 -2.30 -9.62 -4.85
N GLU A 167 -2.57 -10.88 -5.20
CA GLU A 167 -3.92 -11.44 -5.31
C GLU A 167 -4.58 -11.69 -3.95
N ASP A 168 -3.83 -12.25 -2.99
CA ASP A 168 -4.27 -12.45 -1.61
C ASP A 168 -4.61 -11.11 -0.95
N PHE A 169 -3.75 -10.11 -1.12
CA PHE A 169 -3.99 -8.77 -0.58
C PHE A 169 -5.25 -8.13 -1.17
N ALA A 170 -5.50 -8.32 -2.48
CA ALA A 170 -6.70 -7.82 -3.15
C ALA A 170 -7.98 -8.44 -2.57
N SER A 171 -7.99 -9.77 -2.45
CA SER A 171 -9.11 -10.52 -1.91
C SER A 171 -9.39 -10.16 -0.45
N TYR A 172 -8.32 -10.00 0.35
CA TYR A 172 -8.40 -9.56 1.74
C TYR A 172 -9.03 -8.17 1.86
N TYR A 173 -8.62 -7.23 1.01
CA TYR A 173 -9.13 -5.86 1.07
C TYR A 173 -10.60 -5.77 0.68
N ASP A 174 -11.06 -6.51 -0.34
CA ASP A 174 -12.48 -6.57 -0.70
C ASP A 174 -13.36 -7.02 0.48
N LEU A 175 -12.85 -7.93 1.31
CA LEU A 175 -13.52 -8.39 2.52
C LEU A 175 -13.49 -7.32 3.62
N VAL A 176 -12.32 -6.73 3.90
CA VAL A 176 -12.16 -5.68 4.90
C VAL A 176 -13.02 -4.46 4.58
N GLU A 177 -13.09 -4.06 3.31
CA GLU A 177 -13.87 -2.91 2.87
C GLU A 177 -15.35 -3.07 3.22
N LYS A 178 -15.92 -4.27 2.96
CA LYS A 178 -17.31 -4.60 3.32
C LYS A 178 -17.54 -4.43 4.82
N TYR A 179 -16.69 -5.01 5.66
CA TYR A 179 -16.82 -4.89 7.11
C TYR A 179 -16.61 -3.47 7.62
N LEU A 180 -15.68 -2.72 7.01
CA LEU A 180 -15.43 -1.33 7.38
C LEU A 180 -16.66 -0.46 7.10
N ILE A 181 -17.32 -0.65 5.96
CA ILE A 181 -18.58 0.03 5.64
C ILE A 181 -19.66 -0.28 6.68
N GLU A 182 -19.82 -1.55 7.04
CA GLU A 182 -20.81 -1.97 8.04
C GLU A 182 -20.54 -1.36 9.42
N VAL A 183 -19.28 -1.37 9.87
CA VAL A 183 -18.89 -0.79 11.15
C VAL A 183 -19.11 0.72 11.14
N LEU A 184 -18.61 1.43 10.12
CA LEU A 184 -18.75 2.90 10.04
C LEU A 184 -20.21 3.38 9.99
N ARG A 185 -21.12 2.58 9.42
CA ARG A 185 -22.56 2.88 9.40
C ARG A 185 -23.27 2.64 10.74
N LYS A 186 -22.76 1.72 11.56
CA LYS A 186 -23.31 1.42 12.89
C LYS A 186 -22.77 2.34 13.99
N SER A 187 -21.61 2.96 13.76
CA SER A 187 -20.93 3.83 14.72
C SER A 187 -21.24 5.33 14.55
N GLY A 188 -22.32 5.67 13.83
CA GLY A 188 -22.87 7.02 13.68
C GLY A 188 -24.31 7.05 14.19
#